data_AF-A0A975Y7Q8-F1
#
_entry.id   AF-A0A975Y7Q8-F1
#
_cell.length_a   1.000
_cell.length_b   1.000
_cell.length_c   1.000
_cell.angle_alpha   90.00
_cell.angle_beta   90.00
_cell.angle_gamma   90.00
#
_symmetry.space_group_name_H-M   'P 1'
#
loop_
_entity.id
_entity.type
_entity.pdbx_description
1 polymer ?
#
loop_
_entity_poly.entity_id
_entity_poly.type
_entity_poly.pdbx_seq_one_letter_code
_entity_poly.pdbx_strand_id
1 'polypeptide(L)' 'MELIIYVIMDNYSAHKGTEIRSRAQKNRVELRLILTNVSWARAIEARPGPRRRFTPVNSSHPNHTVQTRERL' A
#
# COMPACT_ATOMS: atom_id res chain seq x y z
N MET A 1 30.80 5.18 7.52
CA MET A 1 29.34 5.31 7.40
C MET A 1 28.76 3.92 7.34
N GLU A 2 27.92 3.52 8.31
CA GLU A 2 27.15 2.30 8.19
C GLU A 2 25.87 2.57 7.38
N LEU A 3 25.53 1.67 6.47
CA LEU A 3 24.31 1.74 5.68
C LEU A 3 23.16 1.08 6.47
N ILE A 4 22.11 1.84 6.76
CA ILE A 4 20.88 1.33 7.38
C ILE A 4 19.77 1.43 6.34
N ILE A 5 19.04 0.32 6.16
CA ILE A 5 17.89 0.26 5.25
C ILE A 5 16.62 0.52 6.05
N TYR A 6 15.82 1.49 5.61
CA TYR A 6 14.53 1.80 6.20
C TYR A 6 13.42 1.18 5.36
N VAL A 7 12.52 0.43 6.02
CA VAL A 7 11.32 -0.11 5.39
C VAL A 7 10.10 0.51 6.06
N ILE A 8 9.33 1.25 5.26
CA ILE A 8 8.11 1.92 5.68
C ILE A 8 6.91 1.08 5.20
N MET A 9 6.05 0.64 6.12
CA MET A 9 4.90 -0.24 5.82
C MET A 9 3.68 0.06 6.69
N ASP A 10 2.50 -0.49 6.37
CA ASP A 10 1.29 -0.31 7.22
C ASP A 10 1.40 -1.07 8.53
N ASN A 11 0.60 -0.60 9.49
CA ASN A 11 0.41 -1.20 10.80
C ASN A 11 -0.47 -2.47 10.80
N TYR A 12 -0.63 -3.15 9.66
CA TYR A 12 -1.44 -4.38 9.58
C TYR A 12 -0.88 -5.46 10.50
N SER A 13 -1.77 -6.22 11.13
CA SER A 13 -1.42 -7.20 12.17
C SER A 13 -0.42 -8.24 11.69
N ALA A 14 -0.50 -8.66 10.43
CA ALA A 14 0.43 -9.62 9.84
C ALA A 14 1.89 -9.11 9.78
N HIS A 15 2.11 -7.80 9.76
CA HIS A 15 3.47 -7.20 9.71
C HIS A 15 4.15 -7.10 11.08
N LYS A 16 3.42 -7.38 12.16
CA LYS A 16 3.93 -7.25 13.54
C LYS A 16 4.48 -8.56 14.12
N GLY A 17 4.48 -9.62 13.31
CA GLY A 17 4.96 -10.94 13.73
C GLY A 17 6.40 -10.91 14.23
N THR A 18 6.70 -11.76 15.21
CA THR A 18 8.04 -11.91 15.78
C THR A 18 9.07 -12.33 14.73
N GLU A 19 8.67 -13.15 13.77
CA GLU A 19 9.55 -13.56 12.66
C GLU A 19 10.01 -12.38 11.80
N ILE A 20 9.09 -11.49 11.43
CA ILE A 20 9.38 -10.31 10.59
C ILE A 20 10.36 -9.37 11.32
N ARG A 21 10.12 -9.12 12.62
CA ARG A 21 11.02 -8.30 13.44
C ARG A 21 12.40 -8.92 13.58
N SER A 22 12.48 -10.23 13.81
CA SER A 22 13.74 -10.96 13.91
C SER A 22 14.54 -10.90 12.60
N ARG A 23 13.88 -11.09 11.45
CA ARG A 23 14.53 -10.96 10.14
C ARG A 23 15.02 -9.54 9.86
N ALA A 24 14.23 -8.52 10.23
CA ALA A 24 14.63 -7.13 10.06
C ALA A 24 15.88 -6.78 10.89
N GLN A 25 15.92 -7.20 12.15
CA GLN A 25 17.08 -7.00 13.02
C GLN A 25 18.34 -7.69 12.49
N LYS A 26 18.23 -8.95 12.05
CA LYS A 26 19.34 -9.70 11.44
C LYS A 26 19.91 -8.99 10.20
N ASN A 27 19.07 -8.32 9.43
CA ASN A 27 19.44 -7.66 8.18
C ASN A 27 19.75 -6.16 8.34
N ARG A 28 19.84 -5.64 9.57
CA ARG A 28 20.05 -4.20 9.84
C ARG A 28 19.00 -3.30 9.17
N VAL A 29 17.75 -3.79 9.15
CA VAL A 29 16.60 -3.07 8.61
C VAL A 29 15.80 -2.45 9.75
N GLU A 30 15.55 -1.14 9.66
CA GLU A 30 14.61 -0.46 10.55
C GLU A 30 13.20 -0.50 9.96
N LEU A 31 12.27 -1.12 10.69
CA LEU A 31 10.84 -1.15 10.33
C LEU A 31 10.12 0.06 10.91
N ARG A 32 9.44 0.83 10.04
CA ARG A 32 8.62 1.98 10.43
C ARG A 32 7.17 1.75 10.02
N LEU A 33 6.31 1.54 11.00
CA LEU A 33 4.88 1.31 10.78
C LEU A 33 4.16 2.66 10.67
N ILE A 34 3.44 2.87 9.57
CA ILE A 34 2.53 4.00 9.38
C ILE A 34 1.19 3.65 10.03
N LEU A 35 0.61 4.60 10.77
CA LEU A 35 -0.71 4.48 11.38
C LEU A 35 -1.78 4.05 10.37
N THR A 36 -2.71 3.22 10.83
CA THR A 36 -3.89 2.83 10.05
C THR A 36 -4.66 4.08 9.62
N ASN A 37 -5.16 4.11 8.39
CA ASN A 37 -5.87 5.25 7.78
C ASN A 37 -5.03 6.50 7.47
N VAL A 38 -3.71 6.41 7.45
CA VAL A 38 -2.82 7.50 6.99
C VAL A 38 -2.31 7.20 5.57
N SER A 39 -3.26 6.96 4.67
CA SER A 39 -3.04 6.71 3.23
C SER A 39 -2.22 7.81 2.56
N TRP A 40 -2.50 9.06 2.91
CA TRP A 40 -1.84 10.24 2.37
C TRP A 40 -0.33 10.32 2.70
N ALA A 41 0.13 9.66 3.77
CA ALA A 41 1.55 9.59 4.12
C ALA A 41 2.28 8.38 3.49
N ARG A 42 1.57 7.52 2.74
CA ARG A 42 2.13 6.33 2.11
C ARG A 42 2.58 6.67 0.69
N ALA A 43 3.89 6.75 0.47
CA ALA A 43 4.46 7.00 -0.86
C ALA A 43 4.04 5.97 -1.93
N ILE A 44 3.64 4.75 -1.52
CA ILE A 44 3.10 3.73 -2.44
C ILE A 44 1.66 4.01 -2.87
N GLU A 45 0.88 4.73 -2.06
CA GLU A 45 -0.54 5.04 -2.32
C GLU A 45 -0.76 6.29 -3.20
N ALA A 46 0.28 7.09 -3.41
CA ALA A 46 0.30 8.09 -4.48
C ALA A 46 0.29 7.45 -5.89
N ARG A 47 0.73 6.19 -6.01
CA ARG A 47 0.83 5.44 -7.30
C ARG A 47 -0.46 4.76 -7.79
N PRO A 48 -1.44 4.36 -6.96
CA PRO A 48 -2.71 3.86 -7.44
C PRO A 48 -3.64 4.93 -8.03
N GLY A 49 -3.37 6.23 -7.92
CA GLY A 49 -4.18 7.27 -8.60
C GLY A 49 -4.32 7.06 -10.12
N PRO A 50 -3.23 6.68 -10.81
CA PRO A 50 -3.28 6.15 -12.18
C PRO A 50 -3.93 4.77 -12.30
N ARG A 51 -3.54 3.77 -11.48
CA ARG A 51 -4.06 2.39 -11.60
C ARG A 51 -5.57 2.27 -11.38
N ARG A 52 -6.14 3.04 -10.46
CA ARG A 52 -7.59 3.11 -10.20
C ARG A 52 -8.40 3.59 -11.41
N ARG A 53 -7.79 4.27 -12.37
CA ARG A 53 -8.44 4.64 -13.65
C ARG A 53 -8.39 3.54 -14.69
N PHE A 54 -7.40 2.64 -14.62
CA PHE A 54 -7.23 1.56 -15.60
C PHE A 54 -7.95 0.27 -15.22
N THR A 55 -8.11 -0.02 -13.93
CA THR A 55 -8.82 -1.24 -13.48
C THR A 55 -10.32 -1.27 -13.87
N PRO A 56 -11.08 -0.16 -13.83
CA PRO A 56 -12.46 -0.15 -14.32
C PRO A 56 -12.57 -0.33 -15.84
N VAL A 57 -11.52 -0.01 -16.59
CA VAL A 57 -11.51 -0.06 -18.06
C VAL A 57 -11.33 -1.49 -18.58
N ASN A 58 -10.78 -2.40 -17.77
CA ASN A 58 -10.50 -3.79 -18.17
C ASN A 58 -11.15 -4.85 -17.26
N SER A 59 -12.18 -4.46 -16.50
CA SER A 59 -12.96 -5.41 -15.69
C SER A 59 -14.29 -5.64 -16.37
N SER A 60 -14.50 -6.87 -16.86
CA SER A 60 -15.74 -7.31 -17.50
C SER A 60 -16.88 -7.33 -16.46
N HIS A 61 -17.47 -6.17 -16.21
CA HIS A 61 -18.67 -6.04 -15.39
C HIS A 61 -19.90 -6.25 -16.29
N PRO A 62 -20.90 -7.03 -15.84
CA PRO A 62 -22.03 -7.43 -16.67
C PRO A 62 -22.99 -6.30 -17.06
N ASN A 63 -22.76 -5.03 -16.69
CA ASN A 63 -23.49 -3.89 -17.29
C ASN A 63 -22.79 -2.53 -17.14
N HIS A 64 -22.61 -1.85 -18.26
CA HIS A 64 -21.97 -0.53 -18.40
C HIS A 64 -22.86 0.67 -17.99
N THR A 65 -24.17 0.46 -17.82
CA THR A 65 -25.15 1.55 -17.64
C THR A 65 -25.11 2.21 -16.26
N VAL A 66 -24.62 1.51 -15.22
CA VAL A 66 -24.46 2.10 -13.86
C VAL A 66 -23.19 2.94 -13.78
N GLN A 67 -22.16 2.60 -14.55
CA GLN A 67 -20.86 3.29 -14.54
C GLN A 67 -20.93 4.74 -15.06
N THR A 68 -21.97 5.09 -15.84
CA THR A 68 -22.05 6.39 -16.55
C THR A 68 -22.99 7.40 -15.89
N ARG A 69 -23.79 7.05 -14.86
CA ARG A 69 -24.80 7.98 -14.30
C ARG A 69 -24.29 9.02 -13.29
N GLU A 70 -23.08 8.88 -12.75
CA GLU A 70 -22.46 9.92 -11.89
C GLU A 70 -21.47 10.82 -12.64
N ARG A 71 -21.45 10.76 -13.97
CA ARG A 71 -20.56 11.55 -14.81
C ARG A 71 -21.33 12.55 -15.67
N LEU A 72 -22.14 13.40 -15.01
CA LEU A 72 -22.59 14.71 -15.49
C LEU A 72 -22.54 15.69 -14.32
#